data_AF-A0A496LKD8-F1
#
_entry.id   AF-A0A496LKD8-F1
#
_cell.length_a   1.000
_cell.length_b   1.000
_cell.length_c   1.000
_cell.angle_alpha   90.00
_cell.angle_beta   90.00
_cell.angle_gamma   90.00
#
_symmetry.space_group_name_H-M   'P 1'
#
loop_
_entity.id
_entity.type
_entity.pdbx_description
1 polymer ?
#
loop_
_entity_poly.entity_id
_entity_poly.type
_entity_poly.pdbx_seq_one_letter_code
_entity_poly.pdbx_strand_id
1 'polypeptide(L)'
;MIILGHALVPYEPLYLIKNGDEVFKYDNLLFKFNDRLIAAAQKAQKKFSVITNDINEILLANGAGARFIVVDKKSAAAAQKLANDYLFDAKIAMFIGSARALKGLAELGIDAAIFKDAIANAPKSLLASIGDSVGFKFHFGLPKKDEIFGGAQKLADKISALDKKLSAPAAGKNDDIWKK
;
A
#
# COMPACT_ATOMS: atom_id res chain seq x y z
N MET A 1 -12.28 12.75 4.55
CA MET A 1 -11.14 12.05 5.16
C MET A 1 -11.54 10.61 5.48
N ILE A 2 -10.67 9.65 5.15
CA ILE A 2 -10.75 8.23 5.49
C ILE A 2 -9.99 8.01 6.81
N ILE A 3 -10.51 7.16 7.69
CA ILE A 3 -9.87 6.84 8.98
C ILE A 3 -9.71 5.32 9.08
N LEU A 4 -8.48 4.85 9.30
CA LEU A 4 -8.15 3.44 9.46
C LEU A 4 -7.54 3.18 10.83
N GLY A 5 -7.97 2.14 11.54
CA GLY A 5 -7.38 1.74 12.82
C GLY A 5 -7.96 2.41 14.06
N HIS A 6 -9.03 3.21 13.93
CA HIS A 6 -9.75 3.76 15.09
C HIS A 6 -10.86 2.80 15.53
N ALA A 7 -11.03 2.59 16.84
CA ALA A 7 -12.00 1.62 17.38
C ALA A 7 -13.46 1.84 16.94
N LEU A 8 -13.84 3.08 16.63
CA LEU A 8 -15.20 3.45 16.21
C LEU A 8 -15.43 3.33 14.69
N VAL A 9 -14.39 3.14 13.88
CA VAL A 9 -14.49 3.17 12.41
C VAL A 9 -14.08 1.82 11.85
N PRO A 10 -14.97 1.05 11.21
CA PRO A 10 -14.59 -0.20 10.54
C PRO A 10 -13.53 0.03 9.46
N TYR A 11 -12.54 -0.87 9.38
CA TYR A 11 -11.46 -0.76 8.41
C TYR A 11 -10.95 -2.14 7.99
N GLU A 12 -10.37 -2.21 6.79
CA GLU A 12 -9.54 -3.34 6.37
C GLU A 12 -8.09 -3.07 6.82
N PRO A 13 -7.40 -4.02 7.47
CA PRO A 13 -6.01 -3.82 7.89
C PRO A 13 -5.07 -3.69 6.69
N LEU A 14 -4.02 -2.89 6.88
CA LEU A 14 -2.91 -2.75 5.95
C LEU A 14 -1.78 -3.69 6.38
N TYR A 15 -1.38 -4.61 5.52
CA TYR A 15 -0.31 -5.56 5.82
C TYR A 15 1.03 -4.99 5.38
N LEU A 16 1.92 -4.76 6.34
CA LEU A 16 3.28 -4.35 6.04
C LEU A 16 4.04 -5.49 5.35
N ILE A 17 4.52 -5.24 4.14
CA ILE A 17 5.23 -6.20 3.29
C ILE A 17 6.73 -5.89 3.31
N LYS A 18 7.54 -6.90 3.62
CA LYS A 18 9.00 -6.76 3.69
C LYS A 18 9.74 -7.32 2.47
N ASN A 19 9.11 -8.26 1.75
CA ASN A 19 9.70 -8.96 0.61
C ASN A 19 8.61 -9.45 -0.35
N GLY A 20 9.01 -9.85 -1.55
CA GLY A 20 8.09 -10.28 -2.60
C GLY A 20 7.28 -11.54 -2.28
N ASP A 21 7.77 -12.41 -1.38
CA ASP A 21 7.05 -13.63 -1.02
C ASP A 21 5.78 -13.36 -0.19
N GLU A 22 5.74 -12.23 0.53
CA GLU A 22 4.60 -11.82 1.35
C GLU A 22 3.46 -11.18 0.54
N VAL A 23 3.73 -10.69 -0.68
CA VAL A 23 2.74 -10.05 -1.57
C VAL A 23 1.53 -10.96 -1.83
N PHE A 24 1.76 -12.27 -1.96
CA PHE A 24 0.69 -13.23 -2.25
C PHE A 24 -0.07 -13.72 -1.02
N LYS A 25 0.41 -13.42 0.18
CA LYS A 25 -0.18 -13.91 1.43
C LYS A 25 -1.31 -13.03 1.95
N TYR A 26 -1.30 -11.77 1.56
CA TYR A 26 -2.19 -10.75 2.10
C TYR A 26 -2.89 -9.98 1.00
N ASP A 27 -4.00 -9.36 1.36
CA ASP A 27 -4.64 -8.29 0.61
C ASP A 27 -4.36 -6.96 1.33
N ASN A 28 -4.52 -5.82 0.67
CA ASN A 28 -4.24 -4.50 1.24
C ASN A 28 -2.79 -4.34 1.72
N LEU A 29 -1.87 -4.44 0.78
CA LEU A 29 -0.44 -4.37 1.01
C LEU A 29 0.01 -2.94 1.36
N LEU A 30 1.01 -2.82 2.21
CA LEU A 30 1.66 -1.57 2.56
C LEU A 30 3.18 -1.76 2.52
N PHE A 31 3.87 -0.96 1.72
CA PHE A 31 5.33 -1.03 1.61
C PHE A 31 5.90 0.33 1.19
N LYS A 32 7.20 0.52 1.40
CA LYS A 32 7.91 1.65 0.81
C LYS A 32 8.00 1.51 -0.70
N PHE A 33 8.05 2.63 -1.42
CA PHE A 33 8.16 2.63 -2.87
C PHE A 33 9.26 1.66 -3.33
N ASN A 34 8.84 0.69 -4.16
CA ASN A 34 9.69 -0.37 -4.68
C ASN A 34 9.03 -0.94 -5.93
N ASP A 35 9.63 -0.71 -7.09
CA ASP A 35 9.09 -1.11 -8.39
C ASP A 35 8.73 -2.60 -8.46
N ARG A 36 9.51 -3.47 -7.80
CA ARG A 36 9.27 -4.93 -7.82
C ARG A 36 8.05 -5.32 -7.01
N LEU A 37 7.83 -4.68 -5.85
CA LEU A 37 6.65 -4.92 -5.03
C LEU A 37 5.40 -4.36 -5.69
N ILE A 38 5.51 -3.20 -6.34
CA ILE A 38 4.42 -2.60 -7.14
C ILE A 38 4.03 -3.54 -8.28
N ALA A 39 5.01 -3.97 -9.11
CA ALA A 39 4.75 -4.87 -10.23
C ALA A 39 4.15 -6.21 -9.76
N ALA A 40 4.65 -6.77 -8.65
CA ALA A 40 4.10 -7.98 -8.07
C ALA A 40 2.66 -7.80 -7.58
N ALA A 41 2.35 -6.67 -6.93
CA ALA A 41 1.01 -6.35 -6.46
C ALA A 41 0.02 -6.16 -7.62
N GLN A 42 0.40 -5.41 -8.66
CA GLN A 42 -0.40 -5.19 -9.85
C GLN A 42 -0.73 -6.51 -10.55
N LYS A 43 0.29 -7.35 -10.76
CA LYS A 43 0.10 -8.65 -11.38
C LYS A 43 -0.79 -9.58 -10.56
N ALA A 44 -0.61 -9.55 -9.24
CA ALA A 44 -1.45 -10.30 -8.32
C ALA A 44 -2.83 -9.68 -8.10
N GLN A 45 -3.14 -8.57 -8.77
CA GLN A 45 -4.36 -7.77 -8.61
C GLN A 45 -4.65 -7.43 -7.14
N LYS A 46 -3.59 -7.21 -6.37
CA LYS A 46 -3.66 -6.88 -4.95
C LYS A 46 -3.82 -5.38 -4.79
N LYS A 47 -4.74 -4.99 -3.90
CA LYS A 47 -4.82 -3.63 -3.37
C LYS A 47 -3.51 -3.32 -2.64
N PHE A 48 -2.86 -2.21 -2.96
CA PHE A 48 -1.60 -1.83 -2.32
C PHE A 48 -1.53 -0.33 -2.01
N SER A 49 -0.65 0.02 -1.09
CA SER A 49 -0.37 1.38 -0.62
C SER A 49 1.13 1.57 -0.52
N VAL A 50 1.59 2.77 -0.83
CA VAL A 50 3.01 3.08 -0.95
C VAL A 50 3.42 4.14 0.05
N ILE A 51 4.52 3.91 0.77
CA ILE A 51 5.16 4.90 1.64
C ILE A 51 6.28 5.58 0.85
N THR A 52 6.18 6.89 0.64
CA THR A 52 7.22 7.69 -0.04
C THR A 52 7.07 9.18 0.30
N ASN A 53 8.14 9.96 0.10
CA ASN A 53 8.14 11.42 0.16
C ASN A 53 8.70 12.05 -1.13
N ASP A 54 9.16 11.25 -2.09
CA ASP A 54 9.72 11.75 -3.34
C ASP A 54 8.59 12.03 -4.34
N ILE A 55 8.61 13.19 -4.97
CA ILE A 55 7.53 13.63 -5.86
C ILE A 55 7.39 12.70 -7.08
N ASN A 56 8.50 12.18 -7.63
CA ASN A 56 8.44 11.25 -8.76
C ASN A 56 7.82 9.92 -8.32
N GLU A 57 8.23 9.41 -7.16
CA GLU A 57 7.65 8.19 -6.59
C GLU A 57 6.16 8.34 -6.27
N ILE A 58 5.72 9.52 -5.80
CA ILE A 58 4.31 9.84 -5.56
C ILE A 58 3.51 9.78 -6.87
N LEU A 59 3.98 10.45 -7.92
CA LEU A 59 3.34 10.45 -9.24
C LEU A 59 3.25 9.02 -9.82
N LEU A 60 4.35 8.27 -9.72
CA LEU A 60 4.42 6.88 -10.17
C LEU A 60 3.50 5.96 -9.35
N ALA A 61 3.44 6.13 -8.02
CA ALA A 61 2.58 5.34 -7.16
C ALA A 61 1.10 5.56 -7.48
N ASN A 62 0.69 6.81 -7.76
CA ASN A 62 -0.65 7.11 -8.24
C ASN A 62 -0.92 6.40 -9.58
N GLY A 63 -0.06 6.60 -10.57
CA GLY A 63 -0.22 5.97 -11.91
C GLY A 63 -0.19 4.44 -11.87
N ALA A 64 0.48 3.85 -10.88
CA ALA A 64 0.51 2.40 -10.69
C ALA A 64 -0.76 1.83 -10.01
N GLY A 65 -1.67 2.68 -9.53
CA GLY A 65 -2.92 2.27 -8.89
C GLY A 65 -2.81 2.06 -7.38
N ALA A 66 -1.91 2.76 -6.69
CA ALA A 66 -1.87 2.74 -5.23
C ALA A 66 -3.18 3.29 -4.63
N ARG A 67 -3.73 2.64 -3.59
CA ARG A 67 -4.90 3.13 -2.85
C ARG A 67 -4.55 4.33 -1.97
N PHE A 68 -3.44 4.21 -1.25
CA PHE A 68 -2.91 5.26 -0.38
C PHE A 68 -1.45 5.53 -0.71
N ILE A 69 -1.08 6.81 -0.73
CA ILE A 69 0.30 7.28 -0.76
C ILE A 69 0.58 7.90 0.60
N VAL A 70 1.35 7.19 1.42
CA VAL A 70 1.63 7.56 2.80
C VAL A 70 2.90 8.41 2.85
N VAL A 71 2.75 9.66 3.31
CA VAL A 71 3.80 10.67 3.33
C VAL A 71 4.05 11.16 4.76
N ASP A 72 5.19 11.79 4.98
CA ASP A 72 5.48 12.48 6.22
C ASP A 72 4.89 13.91 6.25
N LYS A 73 4.88 14.54 7.43
CA LYS A 73 4.35 15.90 7.61
C LYS A 73 4.97 16.94 6.69
N LYS A 74 6.26 16.81 6.38
CA LYS A 74 6.98 17.81 5.60
C LYS A 74 6.51 17.80 4.15
N SER A 75 6.14 16.61 3.66
CA SER A 75 5.74 16.38 2.29
C SER A 75 4.21 16.41 2.12
N ALA A 76 3.45 16.27 3.21
CA ALA A 76 1.99 16.19 3.25
C ALA A 76 1.26 17.29 2.45
N ALA A 77 1.59 18.56 2.70
CA ALA A 77 0.94 19.68 2.03
C ALA A 77 1.23 19.69 0.51
N ALA A 78 2.48 19.42 0.12
CA ALA A 78 2.86 19.37 -1.28
C ALA A 78 2.23 18.16 -2.00
N ALA A 79 2.22 17.00 -1.36
CA ALA A 79 1.61 15.78 -1.89
C ALA A 79 0.10 15.93 -2.07
N GLN A 80 -0.61 16.52 -1.09
CA GLN A 80 -2.04 16.78 -1.20
C GLN A 80 -2.35 17.80 -2.30
N LYS A 81 -1.53 18.84 -2.44
CA LYS A 81 -1.66 19.79 -3.54
C LYS A 81 -1.51 19.09 -4.89
N LEU A 82 -0.51 18.24 -5.06
CA LEU A 82 -0.35 17.42 -6.28
C LEU A 82 -1.58 16.55 -6.53
N ALA A 83 -2.06 15.86 -5.50
CA ALA A 83 -3.24 14.99 -5.62
C ALA A 83 -4.49 15.76 -6.08
N ASN A 84 -4.68 16.98 -5.59
CA ASN A 84 -5.80 17.83 -5.98
C ASN A 84 -5.62 18.40 -7.39
N ASP A 85 -4.42 18.92 -7.72
CA ASP A 85 -4.13 19.55 -9.01
C ASP A 85 -4.21 18.54 -10.17
N TYR A 86 -3.79 17.29 -9.93
CA TYR A 86 -3.74 16.22 -10.93
C TYR A 86 -4.85 15.18 -10.77
N LEU A 87 -5.81 15.41 -9.88
CA LEU A 87 -6.97 14.54 -9.65
C LEU A 87 -6.58 13.07 -9.41
N PHE A 88 -5.69 12.84 -8.46
CA PHE A 88 -5.22 11.49 -8.15
C PHE A 88 -6.37 10.55 -7.75
N ASP A 89 -6.30 9.32 -8.26
CA ASP A 89 -7.12 8.21 -7.77
C ASP A 89 -6.67 7.78 -6.37
N ALA A 90 -5.35 7.81 -6.13
CA ALA A 90 -4.75 7.54 -4.84
C ALA A 90 -5.11 8.62 -3.81
N LYS A 91 -5.24 8.20 -2.54
CA LYS A 91 -5.48 9.12 -1.42
C LYS A 91 -4.18 9.42 -0.67
N ILE A 92 -3.92 10.69 -0.39
CA ILE A 92 -2.75 11.05 0.42
C ILE A 92 -3.04 10.73 1.87
N ALA A 93 -2.14 9.99 2.51
CA ALA A 93 -2.34 9.44 3.83
C ALA A 93 -1.18 9.79 4.76
N MET A 94 -1.48 9.81 6.07
CA MET A 94 -0.48 9.97 7.11
C MET A 94 -0.70 8.98 8.24
N PHE A 95 0.39 8.48 8.82
CA PHE A 95 0.33 7.73 10.07
C PHE A 95 0.12 8.68 11.25
N ILE A 96 -0.73 8.28 12.20
CA ILE A 96 -1.00 9.02 13.44
C ILE A 96 -1.05 8.09 14.65
N GLY A 97 -0.52 8.55 15.78
CA GLY A 97 -0.59 7.81 17.05
C GLY A 97 -1.92 7.99 17.80
N SER A 98 -2.62 9.10 17.58
CA SER A 98 -3.79 9.49 18.37
C SER A 98 -4.80 10.32 17.57
N ALA A 99 -6.09 10.21 17.95
CA ALA A 99 -7.19 10.97 17.36
C ALA A 99 -7.05 12.49 17.53
N ARG A 100 -6.22 12.94 18.49
CA ARG A 100 -5.89 14.36 18.67
C ARG A 100 -5.28 14.98 17.41
N ALA A 101 -4.62 14.19 16.57
CA ALA A 101 -4.00 14.65 15.32
C ALA A 101 -5.02 14.89 14.19
N LEU A 102 -6.25 14.33 14.28
CA LEU A 102 -7.23 14.36 13.18
C LEU A 102 -7.60 15.79 12.76
N LYS A 103 -7.75 16.71 13.72
CA LYS A 103 -8.03 18.12 13.43
C LYS A 103 -6.93 18.73 12.55
N GLY A 104 -5.66 18.48 12.88
CA GLY A 104 -4.53 19.00 12.11
C GLY A 104 -4.43 18.39 10.72
N LEU A 105 -4.75 17.10 10.55
CA LEU A 105 -4.82 16.46 9.23
C LEU A 105 -5.95 17.07 8.38
N ALA A 106 -7.10 17.38 9.00
CA ALA A 106 -8.25 17.97 8.32
C ALA A 106 -7.95 19.40 7.85
N GLU A 107 -7.27 20.19 8.69
CA GLU A 107 -6.80 21.55 8.33
C GLU A 107 -5.78 21.53 7.19
N LEU A 108 -4.97 20.48 7.08
CA LEU A 108 -4.05 20.25 5.96
C LEU A 108 -4.73 19.66 4.72
N GLY A 109 -6.01 19.29 4.80
CA GLY A 109 -6.75 18.67 3.70
C GLY A 109 -6.35 17.22 3.41
N ILE A 110 -5.69 16.52 4.34
CA ILE A 110 -5.20 15.15 4.13
C ILE A 110 -6.35 14.17 3.97
N ASP A 111 -6.30 13.38 2.90
CA ASP A 111 -7.39 12.45 2.56
C ASP A 111 -7.56 11.32 3.57
N ALA A 112 -6.48 10.81 4.19
CA ALA A 112 -6.54 9.63 5.05
C ALA A 112 -5.65 9.70 6.29
N ALA A 113 -6.18 9.21 7.41
CA ALA A 113 -5.48 9.03 8.67
C ALA A 113 -5.34 7.54 9.01
N ILE A 114 -4.11 7.07 9.23
CA ILE A 114 -3.80 5.65 9.48
C ILE A 114 -3.24 5.51 10.89
N PHE A 115 -4.02 4.92 11.78
CA PHE A 115 -3.56 4.59 13.13
C PHE A 115 -2.65 3.36 13.12
N LYS A 116 -1.79 3.25 14.13
CA LYS A 116 -0.90 2.08 14.32
C LYS A 116 -1.66 0.74 14.30
N ASP A 117 -2.87 0.73 14.83
CA ASP A 117 -3.70 -0.48 14.92
C ASP A 117 -4.21 -0.93 13.55
N ALA A 118 -4.19 -0.05 12.55
CA ALA A 118 -4.49 -0.41 11.17
C ALA A 118 -3.39 -1.26 10.50
N ILE A 119 -2.18 -1.30 11.08
CA ILE A 119 -1.01 -1.89 10.43
C ILE A 119 -0.74 -3.27 11.00
N ALA A 120 -1.00 -4.30 10.20
CA ALA A 120 -0.66 -5.68 10.51
C ALA A 120 0.79 -6.00 10.10
N ASN A 121 1.38 -7.03 10.72
CA ASN A 121 2.73 -7.54 10.43
C ASN A 121 3.88 -6.51 10.63
N ALA A 122 3.61 -5.43 11.36
CA ALA A 122 4.60 -4.41 11.67
C ALA A 122 5.47 -4.80 12.88
N PRO A 123 6.80 -4.55 12.83
CA PRO A 123 7.64 -4.71 14.01
C PRO A 123 7.25 -3.68 15.08
N LYS A 124 7.33 -4.06 16.36
CA LYS A 124 7.01 -3.18 17.50
C LYS A 124 7.77 -1.85 17.44
N SER A 125 9.01 -1.86 16.96
CA SER A 125 9.83 -0.65 16.78
C SER A 125 9.22 0.35 15.79
N LEU A 126 8.61 -0.13 14.70
CA LEU A 126 7.90 0.73 13.75
C LEU A 126 6.66 1.33 14.38
N LEU A 127 5.85 0.49 15.05
CA LEU A 127 4.63 0.95 15.70
C LEU A 127 4.92 1.96 16.82
N ALA A 128 6.02 1.77 17.56
CA ALA A 128 6.49 2.73 18.56
C ALA A 128 6.99 4.05 17.95
N SER A 129 7.48 4.03 16.70
CA SER A 129 7.88 5.25 15.98
C SER A 129 6.70 6.07 15.46
N ILE A 130 5.50 5.47 15.38
CA ILE A 130 4.25 6.19 15.09
C ILE A 130 3.81 6.88 16.38
N GLY A 131 4.36 8.07 16.61
CA GLY A 131 4.05 8.90 17.77
C GLY A 131 2.75 9.69 17.64
N ASP A 132 2.33 10.31 18.74
CA ASP A 132 1.14 11.18 18.80
C ASP A 132 1.30 12.48 17.99
N SER A 133 2.53 12.82 17.62
CA SER A 133 2.88 14.01 16.85
C SER A 133 3.13 13.65 15.40
N VAL A 134 2.48 14.39 14.50
CA VAL A 134 2.36 14.19 13.03
C VAL A 134 3.71 14.06 12.28
N GLY A 135 4.87 14.19 12.90
CA GLY A 135 6.16 14.22 12.20
C GLY A 135 7.10 13.10 12.62
N PHE A 136 7.39 12.15 11.72
CA PHE A 136 8.64 11.40 11.81
C PHE A 136 9.18 10.95 10.44
N LYS A 137 10.51 10.93 10.33
CA LYS A 137 11.25 10.47 9.15
C LYS A 137 11.33 8.93 9.18
N PHE A 138 10.71 8.27 8.20
CA PHE A 138 10.85 6.82 8.03
C PHE A 138 12.23 6.45 7.46
N HIS A 139 13.20 6.14 8.32
CA HIS A 139 14.40 5.39 7.92
C HIS A 139 14.10 3.89 8.07
N PHE A 140 13.74 3.23 6.98
CA PHE A 140 13.73 1.76 6.93
C PHE A 140 15.08 1.34 6.38
N GLY A 141 15.73 0.40 7.06
CA GLY A 141 16.61 -0.53 6.37
C GLY A 141 15.73 -1.53 5.61
N LEU A 142 15.43 -1.24 4.35
CA LEU A 142 15.12 -2.33 3.42
C LEU A 142 16.43 -3.09 3.16
N PRO A 143 16.38 -4.40 2.86
CA PRO A 143 17.55 -5.11 2.38
C PRO A 143 18.11 -4.33 1.20
N LYS A 144 19.45 -4.21 1.11
CA LYS A 144 20.07 -3.60 -0.08
C LYS A 144 19.55 -4.33 -1.31
N LYS A 145 19.48 -3.65 -2.47
CA LYS A 145 18.92 -4.19 -3.73
C LYS A 145 19.33 -5.66 -3.93
N ASP A 146 20.59 -5.93 -3.62
CA ASP A 146 21.40 -7.15 -3.69
C ASP A 146 20.93 -8.30 -2.76
N GLU A 147 20.34 -8.00 -1.61
CA GLU A 147 19.86 -8.98 -0.60
C GLU A 147 18.44 -9.50 -0.90
N ILE A 148 17.69 -8.81 -1.78
CA ILE A 148 16.34 -9.24 -2.21
C ILE A 148 16.43 -10.34 -3.30
N PHE A 149 17.60 -10.53 -3.91
CA PHE A 149 17.77 -11.43 -5.07
C PHE A 149 17.75 -12.93 -4.74
N GLY A 150 17.71 -13.34 -3.47
CA GLY A 150 17.43 -14.74 -3.11
C GLY A 150 15.99 -15.19 -3.43
N GLY A 151 15.07 -14.24 -3.64
CA GLY A 151 13.64 -14.49 -3.89
C GLY A 151 13.12 -14.06 -5.27
N ALA A 152 13.94 -13.43 -6.10
CA ALA A 152 13.50 -12.92 -7.41
C ALA A 152 12.99 -14.04 -8.33
N GLN A 153 13.67 -15.20 -8.32
CA GLN A 153 13.25 -16.37 -9.09
C GLN A 153 11.93 -16.93 -8.55
N LYS A 154 11.79 -17.12 -7.23
CA LYS A 154 10.55 -17.60 -6.59
C LYS A 154 9.36 -16.66 -6.82
N LEU A 155 9.61 -15.34 -6.79
CA LEU A 155 8.61 -14.33 -7.11
C LEU A 155 8.20 -14.43 -8.58
N ALA A 156 9.17 -14.49 -9.51
CA ALA A 156 8.92 -14.67 -10.94
C ALA A 156 8.17 -15.98 -11.26
N ASP A 157 8.50 -17.07 -10.57
CA ASP A 157 7.85 -18.37 -10.73
C ASP A 157 6.39 -18.33 -10.23
N LYS A 158 6.12 -17.69 -9.08
CA LYS A 158 4.75 -17.46 -8.58
C LYS A 158 3.95 -16.55 -9.51
N ILE A 159 4.60 -15.52 -10.03
CA ILE A 159 4.10 -14.57 -11.04
C ILE A 159 3.72 -15.32 -12.33
N SER A 160 4.55 -16.25 -12.80
CA SER A 160 4.28 -17.11 -13.98
C SER A 160 3.18 -18.13 -13.72
N ALA A 161 3.15 -18.73 -12.53
CA ALA A 161 2.08 -19.65 -12.12
C ALA A 161 0.71 -18.94 -12.03
N LEU A 162 0.70 -17.67 -11.64
CA LEU A 162 -0.51 -16.86 -11.61
C LEU A 162 -1.02 -16.56 -13.04
N ASP A 163 -0.14 -16.20 -13.97
CA ASP A 163 -0.50 -16.04 -15.39
C ASP A 163 -1.11 -17.31 -15.97
N LYS A 164 -0.55 -18.48 -15.64
CA LYS A 164 -1.11 -19.77 -16.08
C LYS A 164 -2.49 -20.05 -15.49
N LYS A 165 -2.77 -19.59 -14.26
CA LYS A 165 -4.09 -19.75 -13.62
C LYS A 165 -5.13 -18.77 -14.18
N LEU A 166 -4.73 -17.54 -14.51
CA LEU A 166 -5.63 -16.55 -15.14
C LEU A 166 -5.85 -16.81 -16.63
N SER A 167 -4.90 -17.46 -17.33
CA SER A 167 -5.05 -17.88 -18.73
C SER A 167 -5.63 -19.29 -18.90
N ALA A 168 -5.78 -20.06 -17.82
CA ALA A 168 -6.52 -21.31 -17.87
C ALA A 168 -8.00 -21.00 -18.15
N PRO A 169 -8.62 -21.59 -19.20
CA PRO A 169 -10.05 -21.41 -19.41
C PRO A 169 -10.77 -21.85 -18.14
N ALA A 170 -11.69 -21.01 -17.65
CA ALA A 170 -12.63 -21.43 -16.63
C ALA A 170 -13.20 -22.77 -17.10
N ALA A 171 -13.06 -23.82 -16.29
CA ALA A 171 -13.68 -25.12 -16.56
C ALA A 171 -15.21 -24.92 -16.47
N GLY A 172 -15.77 -24.34 -17.52
CA GLY A 172 -17.19 -24.20 -17.73
C GLY A 172 -17.73 -25.59 -18.01
N LYS A 173 -18.46 -26.14 -17.05
CA LYS A 173 -19.61 -26.96 -17.39
C LYS A 173 -20.57 -26.05 -18.17
N ASN A 174 -20.51 -26.09 -19.49
CA ASN A 174 -21.56 -25.53 -20.34
C ASN A 174 -21.55 -26.18 -21.73
N ASP A 175 -21.64 -27.50 -21.74
CA ASP A 175 -22.03 -28.26 -22.92
C ASP A 175 -23.41 -28.85 -22.57
N ASP A 176 -24.49 -28.16 -22.95
CA ASP A 176 -25.84 -28.72 -23.24
C ASP A 176 -26.98 -27.69 -23.01
N ILE A 177 -26.96 -26.55 -23.71
CA ILE A 177 -28.17 -25.70 -23.85
C ILE A 177 -28.62 -25.56 -25.33
N TRP A 178 -27.94 -26.22 -26.27
CA TRP A 178 -28.35 -26.21 -27.70
C TRP A 178 -28.32 -27.58 -28.37
N LYS A 179 -28.82 -28.62 -27.70
CA LYS A 179 -29.16 -29.89 -28.38
C LYS A 179 -30.59 -30.33 -28.05
N LYS A 180 -31.41 -30.18 -29.09
CA LYS A 180 -32.80 -30.62 -29.33
C LYS A 180 -33.92 -29.74 -28.79
#